data_AF-A0A1H7ITB6-F1
#
_entry.id   AF-A0A1H7ITB6-F1
#
_cell.length_a   1.000
_cell.length_b   1.000
_cell.length_c   1.000
_cell.angle_alpha   90.00
_cell.angle_beta   90.00
_cell.angle_gamma   90.00
#
_symmetry.space_group_name_H-M   'P 1'
#
loop_
_entity.id
_entity.type
_entity.pdbx_description
1 polymer ?
#
loop_
_entity_poly.entity_id
_entity_poly.type
_entity_poly.pdbx_seq_one_letter_code
_entity_poly.pdbx_strand_id
1 'polypeptide(L)' 'MFTAIHVPLWGVGATLQIGAWSVVVTAVYLWRRTLVAPIIMHLLNDIVGFVILPAMG' A
#
# COMPACT_ATOMS: atom_id res chain seq x y z
N MET A 1 12.97 -3.34 3.15
CA MET A 1 13.01 -2.07 3.91
C MET A 1 11.62 -1.46 4.05
N PHE A 2 10.93 -1.09 2.96
CA PHE A 2 9.60 -0.45 3.02
C PHE A 2 8.57 -1.19 3.89
N THR A 3 8.40 -2.50 3.74
CA THR A 3 7.42 -3.23 4.56
C THR A 3 7.77 -3.18 6.06
N ALA A 4 9.02 -3.40 6.41
CA ALA A 4 9.46 -3.51 7.81
C ALA A 4 9.33 -2.19 8.61
N ILE A 5 9.43 -1.03 7.95
CA ILE A 5 9.29 0.27 8.66
C ILE A 5 7.86 0.53 9.17
N HIS A 6 6.88 -0.27 8.75
CA HIS A 6 5.49 -0.11 9.17
C HIS A 6 5.16 -0.86 10.47
N VAL A 7 6.01 -1.81 10.89
CA VAL A 7 5.75 -2.64 12.09
C VAL A 7 5.46 -1.82 13.34
N PRO A 8 6.20 -0.75 13.68
CA PRO A 8 5.98 -0.01 14.93
C PRO A 8 4.61 0.70 15.03
N LEU A 9 4.06 1.12 13.89
CA LEU A 9 2.80 1.88 13.82
C LEU A 9 1.58 1.00 13.53
N TRP A 10 1.77 -0.08 12.79
CA TRP A 10 0.67 -0.86 12.20
C TRP A 10 0.62 -2.32 12.69
N GLY A 11 1.65 -2.77 13.41
CA GLY A 11 1.76 -4.16 13.84
C GLY A 11 2.03 -5.14 12.70
N VAL A 12 2.23 -6.42 13.06
CA VAL A 12 2.65 -7.47 12.09
C VAL A 12 1.57 -7.78 11.07
N GLY A 13 0.30 -7.85 11.48
CA GLY A 13 -0.82 -8.21 10.60
C GLY A 13 -0.98 -7.24 9.42
N ALA A 14 -1.14 -5.95 9.70
CA ALA A 14 -1.23 -4.94 8.65
C ALA A 14 0.07 -4.83 7.84
N THR A 15 1.22 -5.02 8.47
CA THR A 15 2.51 -5.03 7.77
C THR A 15 2.58 -6.14 6.70
N LEU A 16 2.03 -7.34 6.97
CA LEU A 16 1.98 -8.41 5.96
C LEU A 16 1.14 -8.01 4.75
N GLN A 17 -0.02 -7.39 4.98
CA GLN A 17 -0.87 -6.87 3.91
C GLN A 17 -0.13 -5.79 3.09
N ILE A 18 0.52 -4.83 3.75
CA ILE A 18 1.33 -3.79 3.10
C ILE A 18 2.43 -4.42 2.24
N GLY A 19 3.10 -5.46 2.75
CA GLY A 19 4.10 -6.23 2.01
C GLY A 19 3.55 -6.89 0.76
N ALA A 20 2.44 -7.61 0.88
CA ALA A 20 1.77 -8.24 -0.26
C ALA A 20 1.36 -7.20 -1.32
N TRP A 21 0.78 -6.08 -0.89
CA TRP A 21 0.41 -4.98 -1.78
C TRP A 21 1.62 -4.35 -2.48
N SER A 22 2.74 -4.19 -1.78
CA SER A 22 3.98 -3.65 -2.34
C SER A 22 4.53 -4.52 -3.48
N VAL A 23 4.37 -5.85 -3.39
CA VAL A 23 4.76 -6.77 -4.48
C VAL A 23 3.91 -6.50 -5.73
N VAL A 24 2.59 -6.33 -5.57
CA VAL A 24 1.67 -6.02 -6.68
C VAL A 24 2.03 -4.68 -7.33
N VAL A 25 2.21 -3.63 -6.54
CA VAL A 25 2.58 -2.30 -7.04
C VAL A 25 3.92 -2.33 -7.77
N THR A 26 4.90 -3.09 -7.24
CA THR A 26 6.20 -3.26 -7.88
C THR A 26 6.07 -3.98 -9.22
N ALA A 27 5.26 -5.05 -9.31
CA ALA A 27 5.02 -5.74 -10.57
C ALA A 27 4.38 -4.81 -11.62
N VAL A 28 3.42 -3.97 -11.22
CA VAL A 28 2.80 -2.96 -12.10
C VAL A 28 3.84 -1.93 -12.57
N TYR A 29 4.72 -1.46 -11.69
CA TYR A 29 5.81 -0.57 -12.07
C TYR A 29 6.72 -1.22 -13.12
N LEU A 30 7.15 -2.46 -12.90
CA LEU A 30 8.04 -3.18 -13.82
C LEU A 30 7.40 -3.39 -15.21
N TRP A 31 6.08 -3.62 -15.25
CA TRP A 31 5.31 -3.74 -16.49
C TRP A 31 5.14 -2.40 -17.19
N ARG A 32 4.68 -1.36 -16.48
CA ARG A 32 4.28 -0.08 -17.07
C ARG A 32 5.45 0.89 -17.25
N ARG A 33 6.57 0.65 -16.57
CA ARG A 33 7.79 1.48 -16.58
C ARG A 33 7.54 2.96 -16.28
N THR A 34 6.50 3.26 -15.50
CA THR A 34 6.11 4.61 -15.09
C THR A 34 5.71 4.63 -13.63
N LEU A 35 6.00 5.75 -12.95
CA LEU A 35 5.65 5.98 -11.56
C LEU A 35 4.19 6.45 -11.37
N VAL A 36 3.53 6.94 -12.42
CA VAL A 36 2.16 7.46 -12.33
C VAL A 36 1.20 6.40 -11.79
N ALA A 37 1.27 5.17 -12.31
CA ALA A 37 0.41 4.08 -11.85
C ALA A 37 0.66 3.72 -10.37
N PRO A 38 1.90 3.46 -9.90
CA PRO A 38 2.20 3.28 -8.49
C PRO A 38 1.73 4.43 -7.58
N ILE A 39 1.90 5.69 -8.00
CA ILE A 39 1.46 6.87 -7.23
C ILE A 39 -0.06 6.84 -7.04
N ILE A 40 -0.81 6.62 -8.11
CA ILE A 40 -2.28 6.54 -8.05
C ILE A 40 -2.71 5.34 -7.19
N MET A 41 -2.09 4.18 -7.36
CA MET A 41 -2.41 2.99 -6.57
C MET A 41 -2.16 3.21 -5.07
N HIS A 42 -1.05 3.85 -4.71
CA HIS A 42 -0.74 4.17 -3.33
C HIS A 42 -1.75 5.17 -2.75
N LEU A 43 -2.04 6.25 -3.47
CA LEU A 43 -3.05 7.24 -3.08
C LEU A 43 -4.42 6.59 -2.85
N LEU A 44 -4.87 5.73 -3.75
CA LEU A 44 -6.15 5.05 -3.63
C LEU A 44 -6.19 4.08 -2.44
N ASN A 45 -5.11 3.32 -2.21
CA ASN A 45 -5.00 2.43 -1.05
C ASN A 45 -5.11 3.22 0.26
N ASP A 46 -4.45 4.38 0.34
CA ASP A 46 -4.48 5.22 1.53
C ASP A 46 -5.87 5.86 1.72
N ILE A 47 -6.52 6.32 0.64
CA ILE A 47 -7.91 6.80 0.72
C ILE A 47 -8.83 5.70 1.26
N VAL A 48 -8.69 4.46 0.78
CA VAL A 48 -9.49 3.34 1.28
C VAL A 48 -9.22 3.09 2.77
N GLY A 49 -7.94 2.98 3.15
CA GLY A 49 -7.52 2.64 4.51
C GLY A 49 -7.81 3.73 5.55
N PHE A 50 -7.65 5.00 5.19
CA PHE A 50 -7.71 6.12 6.13
C PHE A 50 -8.99 6.96 6.03
N VAL A 51 -9.70 6.92 4.90
CA VAL A 51 -10.90 7.74 4.70
C VAL A 51 -12.14 6.88 4.61
N ILE A 52 -12.17 5.91 3.67
CA ILE A 52 -13.38 5.14 3.38
C ILE A 52 -13.70 4.15 4.49
N LEU A 53 -12.78 3.25 4.83
CA LEU A 53 -13.03 2.23 5.86
C LEU A 53 -13.40 2.85 7.21
N PRO A 54 -12.68 3.87 7.73
CA PRO A 54 -13.08 4.51 8.99
C PRO A 54 -14.44 5.21 8.93
N ALA A 55 -14.87 5.70 7.76
CA ALA A 55 -16.19 6.31 7.58
C ALA A 55 -17.34 5.27 7.56
N MET A 56 -17.03 3.98 7.46
CA MET A 56 -18.02 2.89 7.39
C MET A 56 -18.43 2.32 8.77
N GLY A 57 -17.76 2.74 9.86
CA GLY A 57 -17.97 2.22 11.22
C GLY A 57 -17.14 0.98 11.53
#